data_AF-A0A7L3ISZ6-F1
#
_entry.id   AF-A0A7L3ISZ6-F1
#
_cell.length_a   1.000
_cell.length_b   1.000
_cell.length_c   1.000
_cell.angle_alpha   90.00
_cell.angle_beta   90.00
_cell.angle_gamma   90.00
#
_symmetry.space_group_name_H-M   'P 1'
#
loop_
_entity.id
_entity.type
_entity.pdbx_description
1 polymer ?
#
loop_
_entity_poly.entity_id
_entity_poly.type
_entity_poly.pdbx_seq_one_letter_code
_entity_poly.pdbx_strand_id
1 'polypeptide(L)' 'SFVAVAAARAQIQQEPWLETTEGAGINISCSHANIQATDFIYWYRQLPGRGPEPFVSSHKGFKELPDKTGSLSVSA' A
#
# COMPACT_ATOMS: atom_id res chain seq x y z
N SER A 1 14.46 -15.69 -32.93
CA SER A 1 13.14 -15.56 -32.27
C SER A 1 13.31 -14.80 -30.98
N PHE A 2 12.57 -13.71 -30.77
CA PHE A 2 12.60 -12.93 -29.53
C PHE A 2 11.27 -13.13 -28.80
N VAL A 3 11.34 -13.47 -27.52
CA VAL A 3 10.16 -13.55 -26.64
C VAL A 3 9.98 -12.17 -26.03
N ALA A 4 8.87 -11.49 -26.36
CA ALA A 4 8.48 -10.26 -25.69
C ALA A 4 7.86 -10.61 -24.32
N VAL A 5 8.45 -10.11 -23.24
CA VAL A 5 7.84 -10.19 -21.90
C VAL A 5 7.02 -8.91 -21.71
N ALA A 6 5.69 -9.05 -21.66
CA ALA A 6 4.83 -7.94 -21.27
C ALA A 6 4.88 -7.78 -19.75
N ALA A 7 5.45 -6.67 -19.26
CA ALA A 7 5.34 -6.30 -17.86
C ALA A 7 3.92 -5.78 -17.58
N ALA A 8 3.07 -6.59 -16.96
CA ALA A 8 1.79 -6.11 -16.44
C ALA A 8 2.07 -5.23 -15.21
N ARG A 9 1.98 -3.90 -15.36
CA ARG A 9 1.99 -3.00 -14.21
C ARG A 9 0.62 -3.05 -13.54
N ALA A 10 0.57 -3.49 -12.29
CA ALA A 10 -0.61 -3.28 -11.46
C ALA A 10 -0.92 -1.77 -11.46
N GLN A 11 -2.13 -1.39 -11.86
CA GLN A 11 -2.60 0.01 -11.83
C GLN A 11 -2.98 0.33 -10.39
N ILE A 12 -1.98 0.60 -9.56
CA ILE A 12 -2.18 1.01 -8.16
C ILE A 12 -2.14 2.53 -8.10
N GLN A 13 -3.19 3.14 -7.56
CA GLN A 13 -3.22 4.57 -7.25
C GLN A 13 -3.21 4.74 -5.74
N GLN A 14 -2.32 5.59 -5.23
CA GLN A 14 -2.22 5.95 -3.82
C GLN A 14 -2.08 7.47 -3.71
N GLU A 15 -2.53 8.06 -2.61
CA GLU A 15 -2.29 9.47 -2.33
C GLU A 15 -0.78 9.73 -2.23
N PRO A 16 -0.24 10.65 -3.04
CA PRO A 16 1.21 10.83 -3.16
C PRO A 16 1.85 11.50 -1.93
N TRP A 17 1.07 12.21 -1.13
CA TRP A 17 1.52 12.88 0.08
C TRP A 17 0.39 12.99 1.10
N LEU A 18 0.78 13.04 2.38
CA LEU A 18 -0.10 13.32 3.50
C LEU A 18 0.71 14.08 4.56
N GLU A 19 0.13 15.13 5.11
CA GLU A 19 0.70 15.88 6.24
C GLU A 19 -0.20 15.70 7.46
N THR A 20 0.40 15.55 8.63
CA THR A 20 -0.33 15.34 9.89
C THR A 20 0.47 15.90 11.07
N THR A 21 -0.18 16.02 12.22
CA THR A 21 0.47 16.41 13.48
C THR A 21 0.99 15.20 14.24
N GLU A 22 2.01 15.40 15.06
CA GLU A 22 2.54 14.33 15.92
C GLU A 22 1.44 13.72 16.81
N GLY A 23 1.40 12.40 16.90
CA GLY A 23 0.39 11.64 17.66
C GLY A 23 -0.96 11.44 16.97
N ALA A 24 -1.24 12.14 15.86
CA ALA A 24 -2.47 11.95 15.11
C ALA A 24 -2.42 10.68 14.27
N GLY A 25 -3.59 10.02 14.17
CA GLY A 25 -3.73 8.84 13.32
C GLY A 25 -3.81 9.20 11.85
N ILE A 26 -3.21 8.36 11.00
CA ILE A 26 -3.30 8.51 9.54
C ILE A 26 -3.93 7.29 8.89
N ASN A 27 -4.77 7.52 7.88
CA ASN A 27 -5.20 6.47 6.97
C ASN A 27 -4.41 6.57 5.67
N ILE A 28 -3.78 5.48 5.25
CA ILE A 28 -3.10 5.40 3.96
C ILE A 28 -3.95 4.53 3.03
N SER A 29 -4.42 5.12 1.94
CA SER A 29 -5.28 4.43 0.96
C SER A 29 -4.51 4.03 -0.29
N CYS A 30 -4.95 2.94 -0.92
CA CYS A 30 -4.64 2.68 -2.31
C CYS A 30 -5.85 2.05 -3.03
N SER A 31 -5.98 2.30 -4.32
CA SER A 31 -6.90 1.59 -5.20
C SER A 31 -6.14 0.69 -6.16
N HIS A 32 -6.65 -0.52 -6.36
CA HIS A 32 -6.13 -1.51 -7.29
C HIS A 32 -7.32 -2.11 -8.05
N ALA A 33 -7.57 -1.61 -9.26
CA ALA A 33 -8.78 -1.88 -10.06
C ALA A 33 -9.21 -3.36 -10.13
N ASN A 34 -8.25 -4.28 -10.18
CA ASN A 34 -8.51 -5.71 -10.34
C ASN A 34 -8.26 -6.54 -9.07
N ILE A 35 -8.24 -5.92 -7.88
CA ILE A 35 -7.92 -6.64 -6.65
C ILE A 35 -9.08 -7.53 -6.20
N GLN A 36 -8.76 -8.79 -5.94
CA GLN A 36 -9.67 -9.78 -5.37
C GLN A 36 -9.59 -9.77 -3.84
N ALA A 37 -10.64 -10.26 -3.18
CA ALA A 37 -10.66 -10.31 -1.72
C ALA A 37 -9.55 -11.20 -1.13
N THR A 38 -9.10 -12.21 -1.88
CA THR A 38 -8.04 -13.15 -1.48
C THR A 38 -6.63 -12.63 -1.79
N ASP A 39 -6.49 -11.57 -2.57
CA ASP A 39 -5.18 -11.02 -2.92
C ASP A 39 -4.53 -10.37 -1.69
N PHE A 40 -3.21 -10.47 -1.62
CA PHE A 40 -2.40 -9.80 -0.60
C PHE A 40 -1.75 -8.56 -1.19
N ILE A 41 -1.95 -7.42 -0.53
CA ILE A 41 -1.19 -6.19 -0.73
C ILE A 41 -0.09 -6.12 0.32
N TYR A 42 1.15 -5.96 -0.16
CA TYR A 42 2.31 -5.74 0.70
C TYR A 42 2.61 -4.25 0.74
N TRP A 43 2.56 -3.68 1.93
CA TRP A 43 2.91 -2.29 2.18
C TRP A 43 4.37 -2.21 2.58
N TYR A 44 5.09 -1.28 1.97
CA TYR A 44 6.48 -0.98 2.27
C TYR A 44 6.61 0.44 2.78
N ARG A 45 7.54 0.65 3.72
CA ARG A 45 7.94 1.98 4.16
C ARG A 45 9.38 2.23 3.75
N GLN A 46 9.68 3.46 3.34
CA GLN A 46 11.05 3.88 3.05
C GLN A 46 11.32 5.20 3.78
N LEU A 47 12.29 5.18 4.69
CA LEU A 47 12.77 6.39 5.36
C LEU A 47 13.91 7.02 4.54
N PRO A 48 14.15 8.34 4.65
CA PRO A 48 15.26 8.99 3.98
C PRO A 48 16.59 8.26 4.22
N GLY A 49 17.34 7.98 3.16
CA GLY A 49 18.63 7.28 3.21
C GLY A 49 18.57 5.77 3.45
N ARG A 50 17.38 5.15 3.45
CA ARG A 50 17.20 3.69 3.65
C ARG A 50 16.57 3.02 2.43
N GLY A 51 16.73 1.70 2.34
CA GLY A 51 15.98 0.87 1.39
C GLY A 51 14.51 0.67 1.83
N PRO A 52 13.65 0.15 0.93
CA PRO A 52 12.30 -0.25 1.30
C PRO A 52 12.30 -1.35 2.37
N GLU A 53 11.53 -1.15 3.43
CA GLU A 53 11.33 -2.12 4.51
C GLU A 53 9.88 -2.64 4.46
N PRO A 54 9.65 -3.95 4.65
CA PRO A 54 8.30 -4.49 4.85
C PRO A 54 7.62 -3.79 6.03
N PHE A 55 6.41 -3.31 5.82
CA PHE A 55 5.62 -2.66 6.88
C PHE A 55 4.52 -3.59 7.38
N VAL A 56 3.59 -3.99 6.49
CA VAL A 56 2.48 -4.87 6.83
C VAL A 56 1.85 -5.43 5.53
N SER A 57 1.18 -6.57 5.62
CA SER A 57 0.32 -7.09 4.54
C SER A 57 -1.16 -6.91 4.86
N SER A 58 -1.98 -6.64 3.85
CA SER A 58 -3.44 -6.54 3.99
C SER A 58 -4.17 -7.14 2.79
N HIS A 59 -5.43 -7.51 3.00
CA HIS A 59 -6.36 -7.80 1.91
C HIS A 59 -7.07 -6.53 1.44
N LYS A 60 -7.93 -6.66 0.43
CA LYS A 60 -8.93 -5.65 0.10
C LYS A 60 -9.74 -5.28 1.36
N GLY A 61 -10.02 -3.99 1.55
CA GLY A 61 -10.75 -3.47 2.70
C GLY A 61 -9.86 -2.70 3.67
N PHE A 62 -10.29 -2.62 4.91
CA PHE A 62 -9.67 -1.81 5.96
C PHE A 62 -8.84 -2.67 6.92
N LYS A 63 -7.68 -2.16 7.34
CA LYS A 63 -6.82 -2.79 8.34
C LYS A 63 -6.30 -1.75 9.32
N GLU A 64 -6.62 -1.92 10.60
CA GLU A 64 -6.02 -1.16 11.70
C GLU A 64 -4.58 -1.62 11.95
N LEU A 65 -3.73 -0.67 12.31
CA LEU A 65 -2.34 -0.96 12.66
C LEU A 65 -2.23 -1.23 14.17
N PRO A 66 -1.75 -2.41 14.59
CA PRO A 66 -1.84 -2.86 15.99
C PRO A 66 -1.09 -1.97 16.99
N ASP A 67 -0.07 -1.25 16.55
CA ASP A 67 0.81 -0.44 17.42
C ASP A 67 0.82 1.06 17.06
N LYS A 68 -0.08 1.51 16.19
CA LYS A 68 -0.09 2.91 15.70
C LYS A 68 -1.50 3.46 15.62
N THR A 69 -1.66 4.73 15.96
CA THR A 69 -2.81 5.52 15.55
C THR A 69 -2.79 5.56 14.02
N GLY A 70 -3.63 4.78 13.36
CA GLY A 70 -3.70 4.76 11.90
C GLY A 70 -4.16 3.44 11.30
N SER A 71 -4.37 3.48 9.99
CA SER A 71 -4.99 2.40 9.24
C SER A 71 -4.54 2.38 7.79
N LEU A 72 -4.82 1.26 7.14
CA LEU A 72 -4.62 1.06 5.72
C LEU A 72 -5.95 0.69 5.09
N SER A 73 -6.26 1.27 3.94
CA SER A 73 -7.45 0.91 3.16
C SER A 73 -7.12 0.59 1.72
N VAL A 74 -7.52 -0.59 1.27
CA VAL A 74 -7.33 -1.07 -0.10
C VAL A 74 -8.69 -1.16 -0.79
N SER A 75 -8.91 -0.38 -1.84
CA SER A 75 -10.10 -0.44 -2.69
C SER A 75 -9.81 -1.06 -4.05
N ALA A 76 -10.86 -1.41 -4.78
CA ALA A 76 -10.76 -1.60 -6.23
C ALA A 76 -10.81 -0.23 -6.90
#